data_AF-A0A2W5QT25-F1
#
_entry.id   AF-A0A2W5QT25-F1
#
_cell.length_a   1.000
_cell.length_b   1.000
_cell.length_c   1.000
_cell.angle_alpha   90.00
_cell.angle_beta   90.00
_cell.angle_gamma   90.00
#
_symmetry.space_group_name_H-M   'P 1'
#
loop_
_entity.id
_entity.type
_entity.pdbx_description
1 polymer ?
#
loop_
_entity_poly.entity_id
_entity_poly.type
_entity_poly.pdbx_seq_one_letter_code
_entity_poly.pdbx_strand_id
1 'polypeptide(L)' 'MPKDRTMTDNPNLTDLLSELEAALEDHSYALHTARRPSLTLEDRLAIVRASRETWQRLVVARRALDEAVGVVC' A
#
# COMPACT_ATOMS: atom_id res chain seq x y z
N MET A 1 -0.16 40.71 3.23
CA MET A 1 -0.54 39.35 2.82
C MET A 1 0.69 38.44 2.93
N PRO A 2 0.91 37.72 4.03
CA PRO A 2 1.80 36.56 4.01
C PRO A 2 0.99 35.30 3.73
N LYS A 3 1.54 34.46 2.86
CA LYS A 3 1.07 33.11 2.53
C LYS A 3 1.36 32.19 3.71
N ASP A 4 0.38 31.96 4.58
CA ASP A 4 0.47 30.86 5.54
C ASP A 4 0.19 29.55 4.82
N ARG A 5 1.29 28.94 4.40
CA ARG A 5 1.37 27.61 3.81
C ARG A 5 1.33 26.59 4.95
N THR A 6 0.27 26.56 5.74
CA THR A 6 0.03 25.48 6.71
C THR A 6 -0.70 24.36 6.00
N MET A 7 -0.05 23.76 5.02
CA MET A 7 -0.51 22.53 4.41
C MET A 7 0.41 21.42 4.91
N THR A 8 -0.11 20.68 5.91
CA THR A 8 0.18 19.24 6.10
C THR A 8 1.60 18.80 6.44
N ASP A 9 2.22 19.37 7.49
CA ASP A 9 3.19 18.61 8.29
C ASP A 9 2.44 17.88 9.40
N ASN A 10 1.50 17.00 9.03
CA ASN A 10 0.89 16.10 9.99
C ASN A 10 1.77 14.85 9.99
N PRO A 11 2.64 14.61 10.99
CA PRO A 11 3.59 13.50 10.98
C PRO A 11 2.88 12.17 10.73
N ASN A 12 1.65 12.03 11.26
CA ASN A 12 0.76 10.90 11.02
C ASN A 12 0.43 10.68 9.53
N LEU A 13 0.23 11.73 8.74
CA LEU A 13 -0.13 11.59 7.33
C LEU A 13 1.05 11.17 6.45
N THR A 14 2.25 11.65 6.77
CA THR A 14 3.48 11.24 6.07
C THR A 14 3.80 9.78 6.37
N ASP A 15 3.62 9.36 7.62
CA ASP A 15 3.81 7.96 8.03
C ASP A 15 2.78 7.05 7.35
N LEU A 16 1.50 7.42 7.34
CA LEU A 16 0.44 6.66 6.66
C LEU A 16 0.66 6.53 5.15
N LEU A 17 1.15 7.59 4.50
CA LEU A 17 1.52 7.54 3.08
C LEU A 17 2.70 6.61 2.85
N SER A 18 3.73 6.67 3.70
CA SER A 18 4.90 5.80 3.61
C SER A 18 4.52 4.32 3.80
N GLU A 19 3.64 4.02 4.76
CA GLU A 19 3.12 2.67 4.97
C GLU A 19 2.29 2.17 3.77
N LEU A 20 1.47 3.04 3.17
CA LEU A 20 0.70 2.71 1.99
C LEU A 20 1.61 2.41 0.78
N GLU A 21 2.64 3.23 0.58
CA GLU A 21 3.64 3.05 -0.48
C GLU A 21 4.41 1.73 -0.31
N ALA A 22 4.86 1.42 0.90
CA ALA A 22 5.53 0.15 1.19
C ALA A 22 4.63 -1.06 0.91
N ALA A 23 3.35 -1.00 1.34
CA ALA A 23 2.39 -2.07 1.08
C ALA A 23 2.09 -2.25 -0.42
N LEU A 24 2.06 -1.16 -1.20
CA LEU A 24 1.92 -1.21 -2.66
C LEU A 24 3.14 -1.87 -3.31
N GLU A 25 4.34 -1.49 -2.90
CA GLU A 25 5.59 -2.03 -3.43
C GLU A 25 5.68 -3.54 -3.19
N ASP A 26 5.43 -3.98 -1.95
CA ASP A 26 5.41 -5.39 -1.57
C ASP A 26 4.40 -6.20 -2.41
N HIS A 27 3.18 -5.68 -2.56
CA HIS A 27 2.13 -6.35 -3.33
C HIS A 27 2.47 -6.43 -4.82
N SER A 28 2.97 -5.32 -5.39
CA SER A 28 3.42 -5.26 -6.78
C SER A 28 4.56 -6.23 -7.06
N TYR A 29 5.55 -6.28 -6.16
CA TYR A 29 6.68 -7.20 -6.26
C TYR A 29 6.25 -8.67 -6.23
N ALA A 30 5.30 -9.02 -5.36
CA ALA A 30 4.76 -10.38 -5.30
C ALA A 30 4.07 -10.78 -6.62
N LEU A 31 3.23 -9.91 -7.17
CA LEU A 31 2.56 -10.15 -8.46
C LEU A 31 3.54 -10.23 -9.63
N HIS A 32 4.56 -9.37 -9.64
CA HIS A 32 5.63 -9.42 -10.64
C HIS A 32 6.38 -10.76 -10.56
N THR A 33 6.72 -11.20 -9.35
CA THR A 33 7.40 -12.47 -9.10
C THR A 33 6.55 -13.65 -9.58
N ALA A 34 5.25 -13.67 -9.28
CA ALA A 34 4.32 -14.70 -9.73
C ALA A 34 4.15 -14.76 -11.26
N ARG A 35 4.55 -13.74 -12.01
CA ARG A 35 4.51 -13.75 -13.49
C ARG A 35 5.75 -14.36 -14.13
N ARG A 36 6.78 -14.70 -13.34
CA ARG A 36 8.02 -15.26 -13.89
C ARG A 36 7.75 -16.59 -14.60
N PRO A 37 8.15 -16.73 -15.87
CA PRO A 37 7.85 -17.93 -16.66
C PRO A 37 8.55 -19.19 -16.15
N SER A 38 9.66 -19.03 -15.42
CA SER A 38 10.41 -20.12 -14.80
C SER A 38 9.71 -20.78 -13.61
N LEU A 39 8.67 -20.17 -13.06
CA LEU A 39 7.91 -20.73 -11.93
C LEU A 39 6.87 -21.72 -12.42
N THR A 40 6.65 -22.79 -11.65
CA THR A 40 5.53 -23.71 -11.87
C THR A 40 4.20 -23.04 -11.57
N LEU A 41 3.08 -23.58 -12.05
CA LEU A 41 1.75 -23.05 -11.72
C LEU A 41 1.51 -23.05 -10.20
N GLU A 42 1.96 -24.09 -9.50
CA GLU A 42 1.82 -24.20 -8.05
C GLU A 42 2.58 -23.09 -7.32
N ASP A 43 3.83 -22.83 -7.69
CA ASP A 43 4.64 -21.75 -7.11
C ASP A 43 4.00 -20.39 -7.32
N ARG A 44 3.49 -20.13 -8.55
CA ARG A 44 2.80 -18.87 -8.87
C ARG A 44 1.56 -18.69 -8.00
N LEU A 45 0.77 -19.75 -7.82
CA LEU A 45 -0.42 -19.73 -6.96
C LEU A 45 -0.06 -19.54 -5.48
N ALA A 46 1.03 -20.15 -5.01
CA ALA A 46 1.51 -19.96 -3.64
C ALA A 46 1.89 -18.49 -3.39
N ILE A 47 2.61 -17.85 -4.33
CA ILE A 47 2.97 -16.43 -4.24
C ILE A 47 1.73 -15.54 -4.24
N VAL A 48 0.76 -15.78 -5.13
CA VAL A 48 -0.49 -15.00 -5.18
C VAL A 48 -1.33 -15.19 -3.91
N ARG A 49 -1.31 -16.37 -3.30
CA ARG A 49 -1.98 -16.60 -2.01
C ARG A 49 -1.29 -15.85 -0.89
N ALA A 50 0.04 -15.88 -0.84
CA ALA A 50 0.82 -15.13 0.13
C ALA A 50 0.64 -13.61 -0.03
N SER A 51 0.50 -13.11 -1.26
CA SER A 51 0.26 -11.67 -1.53
C SER A 51 -1.10 -11.15 -1.05
N ARG A 52 -1.98 -12.02 -0.53
CA ARG A 52 -3.23 -11.59 0.13
C ARG A 52 -2.96 -10.85 1.43
N GLU A 53 -1.90 -11.21 2.15
CA GLU A 53 -1.52 -10.52 3.39
C GLU A 53 -1.07 -9.08 3.09
N THR A 54 -0.26 -8.89 2.04
CA THR A 54 0.18 -7.56 1.60
C THR A 54 -0.98 -6.73 1.06
N TRP A 55 -1.93 -7.36 0.35
CA TRP A 55 -3.19 -6.72 -0.03
C TRP A 55 -4.01 -6.26 1.18
N GLN A 56 -4.10 -7.09 2.23
CA GLN A 56 -4.83 -6.72 3.44
C GLN A 56 -4.19 -5.52 4.15
N ARG A 57 -2.85 -5.48 4.23
CA ARG A 57 -2.11 -4.32 4.77
C ARG A 57 -2.39 -3.07 3.96
N LEU A 58 -2.41 -3.18 2.62
CA LEU A 58 -2.74 -2.08 1.73
C LEU A 58 -4.15 -1.53 1.99
N VAL A 59 -5.14 -2.40 2.14
CA VAL A 59 -6.52 -1.99 2.46
C VAL A 59 -6.60 -1.26 3.80
N VAL A 60 -5.88 -1.73 4.82
CA VAL A 60 -5.84 -1.09 6.14
C VAL A 60 -5.17 0.28 6.07
N ALA A 61 -3.98 0.37 5.46
CA ALA A 61 -3.28 1.64 5.28
C ALA A 61 -4.10 2.64 4.49
N ARG A 62 -4.82 2.18 3.45
CA ARG A 62 -5.70 3.03 2.66
C ARG A 62 -6.86 3.59 3.46
N ARG A 63 -7.52 2.76 4.27
CA ARG A 63 -8.60 3.21 5.16
C ARG A 63 -8.13 4.22 6.18
N ALA A 64 -6.98 3.96 6.81
CA ALA A 64 -6.39 4.89 7.77
C ALA A 64 -6.06 6.24 7.13
N LEU A 65 -5.59 6.23 5.87
CA LEU A 65 -5.37 7.46 5.11
C LEU A 65 -6.69 8.18 4.80
N ASP A 66 -7.70 7.47 4.29
CA ASP A 66 -9.02 8.03 3.97
C ASP A 66 -9.67 8.67 5.22
N GLU A 67 -9.58 8.01 6.39
CA GLU A 67 -9.99 8.55 7.69
C GLU A 67 -9.21 9.82 8.08
N ALA A 68 -7.89 9.82 7.91
CA ALA A 68 -7.02 10.95 8.25
C ALA A 68 -7.27 12.19 7.38
N VAL A 69 -7.69 12.02 6.12
CA VAL A 69 -8.03 13.12 5.20
C VAL A 69 -9.52 13.49 5.20
N GLY A 70 -10.34 12.84 6.03
CA GLY A 70 -11.77 13.08 6.10
C GLY A 70 -12.55 12.63 4.86
N VAL A 71 -11.99 11.70 4.08
CA VAL A 71 -12.67 11.05 2.96
C VAL A 71 -13.42 9.85 3.52
N VAL A 72 -14.73 9.97 3.69
CA VAL A 72 -15.59 8.84 4.06
C VAL A 72 -16.04 8.17 2.76
N CYS A 73 -15.61 6.93 2.53
CA CYS A 73 -16.18 6.04 1.52
C CYS A 73 -17.49 5.40 2.00
#